data_AF-A0A1N6PKE6-F1
#
_entry.id   AF-A0A1N6PKE6-F1
#
_cell.length_a   1.000
_cell.length_b   1.000
_cell.length_c   1.000
_cell.angle_alpha   90.00
_cell.angle_beta   90.00
_cell.angle_gamma   90.00
#
_symmetry.space_group_name_H-M   'P 1'
#
loop_
_entity.id
_entity.type
_entity.pdbx_description
1 polymer ?
#
loop_
_entity_poly.entity_id
_entity_poly.type
_entity_poly.pdbx_seq_one_letter_code
_entity_poly.pdbx_strand_id
1 'polypeptide(L)'
;MKWVNEILNINFPSPEMNTEVAYVYAQMTSVSCLRPMWTVQRGERATRLGHDLMIAAVSITHGLPILTGNTRDYLKIHQRFPLPGLYHPLESHWYVPPETEFVLPRLDEMEECREEMLPML
;
A
#
# COMPACT_ATOMS: atom_id res chain seq x y z
N MET A 1 -18.15 13.34 10.95
CA MET A 1 -16.84 13.55 11.60
C MET A 1 -16.54 12.60 12.75
N LYS A 2 -17.54 12.11 13.51
CA LYS A 2 -17.33 11.18 14.64
C LYS A 2 -16.49 9.94 14.27
N TRP A 3 -16.83 9.27 13.16
CA TRP A 3 -16.09 8.10 12.66
C TRP A 3 -14.63 8.39 12.27
N VAL A 4 -14.33 9.60 11.74
CA VAL A 4 -12.96 10.01 11.39
C VAL A 4 -12.12 10.15 12.65
N ASN A 5 -12.67 10.80 13.67
CA ASN A 5 -11.98 10.94 14.96
C ASN A 5 -11.78 9.59 15.65
N GLU A 6 -12.72 8.66 15.51
CA GLU A 6 -12.56 7.29 16.00
C GLU A 6 -11.36 6.61 15.33
N ILE A 7 -11.23 6.70 13.99
CA ILE A 7 -10.05 6.16 13.28
C ILE A 7 -8.76 6.84 13.72
N LEU A 8 -8.76 8.17 13.83
CA LEU A 8 -7.57 8.93 14.23
C LEU A 8 -7.13 8.66 15.68
N ASN A 9 -8.06 8.24 16.54
CA ASN A 9 -7.76 7.86 17.93
C ASN A 9 -7.27 6.41 18.06
N ILE A 10 -7.34 5.61 16.99
CA ILE A 10 -6.72 4.28 16.98
C ILE A 10 -5.21 4.46 16.85
N ASN A 11 -4.47 3.92 17.81
CA ASN A 11 -3.02 3.93 17.76
C ASN A 11 -2.54 2.87 16.75
N PHE A 12 -2.37 3.28 15.49
CA PHE A 12 -1.75 2.46 14.46
C PHE A 12 -0.23 2.66 14.49
N PRO A 13 0.56 1.58 14.59
CA PRO A 13 2.00 1.65 14.35
C PRO A 13 2.23 2.15 12.91
N SER A 14 2.73 3.38 12.79
CA SER A 14 3.07 3.96 11.50
C SER A 14 4.58 3.84 11.28
N PRO A 15 5.04 3.11 10.25
CA PRO A 15 6.46 3.06 9.94
C PRO A 15 6.99 4.45 9.58
N GLU A 16 8.20 4.76 10.04
CA GLU A 16 8.79 6.09 9.89
C GLU A 16 9.30 6.34 8.47
N MET A 17 9.08 7.57 7.97
CA MET A 17 9.72 8.10 6.75
C MET A 17 11.13 8.60 7.08
N ASN A 18 12.05 7.66 7.36
CA ASN A 18 13.43 7.98 7.74
C ASN A 18 14.31 8.23 6.50
N THR A 19 15.61 8.49 6.73
CA THR A 19 16.58 8.75 5.66
C THR A 19 16.81 7.55 4.73
N GLU A 20 16.67 6.32 5.23
CA GLU A 20 16.83 5.10 4.42
C GLU A 20 15.67 4.95 3.44
N VAL A 21 14.44 5.21 3.90
CA VAL A 21 13.26 5.28 3.03
C VAL A 21 13.44 6.34 1.96
N ALA A 22 13.91 7.54 2.33
CA ALA A 22 14.16 8.62 1.38
C ALA A 22 15.19 8.22 0.31
N TYR A 23 16.22 7.45 0.68
CA TYR A 23 17.22 6.94 -0.25
C TYR A 23 16.62 5.94 -1.25
N VAL A 24 15.84 4.96 -0.79
CA VAL A 24 15.13 4.01 -1.67
C VAL A 24 14.16 4.75 -2.61
N TYR A 25 13.42 5.71 -2.08
CA TYR A 25 12.49 6.52 -2.86
C TYR A 25 13.20 7.35 -3.96
N ALA A 26 14.36 7.93 -3.66
CA ALA A 26 15.19 8.64 -4.63
C ALA A 26 15.70 7.70 -5.74
N GLN A 27 16.07 6.47 -5.40
CA GLN A 27 16.45 5.46 -6.39
C GLN A 27 15.27 5.12 -7.31
N MET A 28 14.09 4.86 -6.75
CA MET A 28 12.87 4.54 -7.53
C MET A 28 12.48 5.66 -8.49
N THR A 29 12.52 6.90 -8.03
CA THR A 29 12.19 8.07 -8.87
C THR A 29 13.23 8.34 -9.95
N SER A 30 14.46 7.84 -9.78
CA SER A 30 15.52 7.90 -10.81
C SER A 30 15.36 6.83 -11.90
N VAL A 31 14.47 5.85 -11.74
CA VAL A 31 14.22 4.79 -12.73
C VAL A 31 13.17 5.24 -13.75
N SER A 32 13.60 5.34 -15.02
CA SER A 32 12.76 5.87 -16.11
C SER A 32 11.47 5.10 -16.35
N CYS A 33 11.45 3.76 -16.18
CA CYS A 33 10.24 2.97 -16.37
C CYS A 33 9.18 3.16 -15.27
N LEU A 34 9.57 3.72 -14.12
CA LEU A 34 8.66 4.07 -13.02
C LEU A 34 8.22 5.53 -13.06
N ARG A 35 8.80 6.35 -13.96
CA ARG A 35 8.46 7.77 -14.16
C ARG A 35 6.95 8.05 -14.27
N PRO A 36 6.14 7.25 -14.98
CA PRO A 36 4.69 7.45 -15.05
C PRO A 36 3.96 7.38 -13.70
N MET A 37 4.57 6.83 -12.64
CA MET A 37 3.94 6.66 -11.34
C MET A 37 4.04 7.91 -10.44
N TRP A 38 4.94 8.84 -10.76
CA TRP A 38 5.17 10.05 -9.96
C TRP A 38 5.24 11.34 -10.79
N THR A 39 5.02 11.25 -12.10
CA THR A 39 4.93 12.41 -12.99
C THR A 39 3.61 12.42 -13.75
N VAL A 40 3.12 13.63 -14.04
CA VAL A 40 1.92 13.82 -14.86
C VAL A 40 2.28 13.61 -16.33
N GLN A 41 1.54 12.75 -17.03
CA GLN A 41 1.71 12.63 -18.48
C GLN A 41 1.03 13.80 -19.20
N ARG A 42 1.62 14.27 -20.32
CA ARG A 42 1.02 15.31 -21.14
C ARG A 42 -0.35 14.84 -21.66
N GLY A 43 -1.42 15.52 -21.25
CA GLY A 43 -2.80 15.24 -21.69
C GLY A 43 -3.69 14.62 -20.60
N GLU A 44 -3.13 14.19 -19.46
CA GLU A 44 -3.92 13.76 -18.32
C GLU A 44 -4.47 14.97 -17.55
N ARG A 45 -5.78 15.00 -17.29
CA ARG A 45 -6.47 16.10 -16.58
C ARG A 45 -6.15 16.15 -15.07
N ALA A 46 -5.58 15.10 -14.51
CA ALA A 46 -5.35 14.98 -13.08
C ALA A 46 -3.87 14.71 -12.79
N THR A 47 -3.33 15.46 -11.84
CA THR A 47 -2.02 15.23 -11.26
C THR A 47 -2.02 13.85 -10.60
N ARG A 48 -1.39 12.83 -11.20
CA ARG A 48 -1.02 11.62 -10.43
C ARG A 48 0.12 12.01 -9.49
N LEU A 49 -0.24 12.61 -8.36
CA LEU A 49 0.62 12.63 -7.16
C LEU A 49 0.60 11.22 -6.57
N GLY A 50 1.21 10.27 -7.28
CA GLY A 50 1.24 8.88 -6.88
C GLY A 50 2.19 8.69 -5.71
N HIS A 51 1.64 8.39 -4.53
CA HIS A 51 2.42 8.02 -3.35
C HIS A 51 2.83 6.54 -3.36
N ASP A 52 2.51 5.77 -4.41
CA ASP A 52 2.81 4.34 -4.50
C ASP A 52 4.30 4.04 -4.38
N LEU A 53 5.17 4.84 -5.03
CA LEU A 53 6.62 4.68 -4.89
C LEU A 53 7.11 4.99 -3.47
N MET A 54 6.48 5.95 -2.80
CA MET A 54 6.81 6.30 -1.41
C MET A 54 6.39 5.17 -0.45
N ILE A 55 5.19 4.62 -0.64
CA ILE A 55 4.68 3.47 0.12
C ILE A 55 5.57 2.24 -0.12
N ALA A 56 5.96 1.97 -1.36
CA ALA A 56 6.88 0.88 -1.69
C ALA A 56 8.24 1.05 -1.03
N ALA A 57 8.80 2.26 -1.01
CA ALA A 57 10.06 2.54 -0.32
C ALA A 57 9.98 2.27 1.19
N VAL A 58 8.88 2.69 1.83
CA VAL A 58 8.62 2.39 3.25
C VAL A 58 8.54 0.88 3.48
N SER A 59 7.74 0.18 2.66
CA SER A 59 7.58 -1.28 2.72
C SER A 59 8.92 -2.01 2.62
N ILE A 60 9.73 -1.68 1.63
CA ILE A 60 11.04 -2.32 1.41
C ILE A 60 11.98 -2.05 2.57
N THR A 61 12.07 -0.80 3.02
CA THR A 61 13.01 -0.41 4.08
C THR A 61 12.68 -1.07 5.41
N HIS A 62 11.38 -1.17 5.74
CA HIS A 62 10.91 -1.74 7.01
C HIS A 62 10.58 -3.24 6.92
N GLY A 63 10.75 -3.88 5.76
CA GLY A 63 10.41 -5.29 5.56
C GLY A 63 8.92 -5.62 5.72
N LEU A 64 8.04 -4.68 5.42
CA LEU A 64 6.59 -4.81 5.64
C LEU A 64 5.84 -5.14 4.35
N PRO A 65 5.02 -6.20 4.30
CA PRO A 65 4.23 -6.51 3.11
C PRO A 65 3.18 -5.44 2.81
N ILE A 66 2.81 -5.28 1.54
CA ILE A 66 1.80 -4.33 1.10
C ILE A 66 0.47 -5.03 0.88
N LEU A 67 -0.58 -4.53 1.52
CA LEU A 67 -1.97 -4.94 1.28
C LEU A 67 -2.63 -3.89 0.39
N THR A 68 -3.08 -4.28 -0.81
CA THR A 68 -3.63 -3.32 -1.77
C THR A 68 -4.51 -3.97 -2.83
N GLY A 69 -5.51 -3.21 -3.33
CA GLY A 69 -6.22 -3.55 -4.56
C GLY A 69 -5.51 -3.10 -5.84
N ASN A 70 -4.47 -2.26 -5.74
CA ASN A 70 -3.68 -1.81 -6.90
C ASN A 70 -2.48 -2.74 -7.19
N THR A 71 -2.71 -4.04 -7.25
CA THR A 71 -1.63 -5.04 -7.40
C THR A 71 -0.78 -4.81 -8.66
N ARG A 72 -1.40 -4.35 -9.74
CA ARG A 72 -0.72 -4.10 -11.03
C ARG A 72 0.45 -3.14 -10.94
N ASP A 73 0.30 -2.01 -10.23
CA ASP A 73 1.37 -1.02 -10.16
C ASP A 73 2.49 -1.48 -9.21
N TYR A 74 2.13 -2.15 -8.11
CA TYR A 74 3.13 -2.75 -7.20
C TYR A 74 3.89 -3.92 -7.82
N LEU A 75 3.27 -4.72 -8.70
CA LEU A 75 3.98 -5.74 -9.47
C LEU A 75 5.00 -5.15 -10.45
N LYS A 76 4.71 -3.99 -11.05
CA LYS A 76 5.69 -3.27 -11.87
C LYS A 76 6.86 -2.75 -11.04
N ILE A 77 6.61 -2.27 -9.82
CA ILE A 77 7.66 -1.86 -8.89
C ILE A 77 8.52 -3.07 -8.50
N HIS A 78 7.87 -4.19 -8.15
CA HIS A 78 8.52 -5.44 -7.72
C HIS A 78 9.56 -5.96 -8.74
N GLN A 79 9.33 -5.78 -10.04
CA GLN A 79 10.27 -6.17 -11.10
C GLN A 79 11.65 -5.50 -11.00
N ARG A 80 11.76 -4.37 -10.30
CA ARG A 80 13.01 -3.60 -10.13
C ARG A 80 13.42 -3.45 -8.67
N PHE A 81 12.45 -3.40 -7.78
CA PHE A 81 12.62 -3.22 -6.35
C PHE A 81 11.81 -4.30 -5.64
N PRO A 82 12.43 -5.45 -5.29
CA PRO A 82 11.74 -6.57 -4.68
C PRO A 82 10.96 -6.15 -3.44
N LEU A 83 9.65 -6.30 -3.50
CA LEU A 83 8.75 -6.07 -2.36
C LEU A 83 8.81 -7.27 -1.39
N PRO A 84 8.75 -7.02 -0.08
CA PRO A 84 8.76 -8.07 0.96
C PRO A 84 7.44 -8.86 1.03
N GLY A 85 6.44 -8.50 0.22
CA GLY A 85 5.17 -9.19 0.09
C GLY A 85 4.12 -8.28 -0.55
N LEU A 86 3.19 -8.86 -1.31
CA LEU A 86 2.09 -8.15 -1.96
C LEU A 86 0.82 -8.99 -1.91
N TYR A 87 -0.15 -8.55 -1.12
CA TYR A 87 -1.40 -9.25 -0.88
C TYR A 87 -2.60 -8.45 -1.41
N HIS A 88 -3.51 -9.13 -2.11
CA HIS A 88 -4.80 -8.60 -2.48
C HIS A 88 -5.85 -9.08 -1.48
N PRO A 89 -6.36 -8.20 -0.59
CA PRO A 89 -7.20 -8.62 0.53
C PRO A 89 -8.57 -9.16 0.09
N LEU A 90 -9.18 -8.63 -0.97
CA LEU A 90 -10.48 -9.13 -1.45
C LEU A 90 -10.39 -10.44 -2.23
N GLU A 91 -9.23 -10.77 -2.81
CA GLU A 91 -9.02 -12.03 -3.53
C GLU A 91 -8.41 -13.09 -2.61
N SER A 92 -8.07 -12.70 -1.38
CA SER A 92 -7.28 -13.48 -0.43
C SER A 92 -6.03 -14.10 -1.05
N HIS A 93 -5.30 -13.31 -1.85
CA HIS A 93 -4.25 -13.82 -2.71
C HIS A 93 -2.92 -13.06 -2.54
N TRP A 94 -1.83 -13.82 -2.39
CA TRP A 94 -0.46 -13.30 -2.43
C TRP A 94 0.06 -13.29 -3.87
N TYR A 95 0.21 -12.09 -4.43
CA TYR A 95 0.88 -11.87 -5.72
C TYR A 95 2.41 -11.93 -5.60
N VAL A 96 2.93 -11.56 -4.43
CA VAL A 96 4.32 -11.77 -4.03
C VAL A 96 4.28 -12.39 -2.63
N PRO A 97 4.75 -13.63 -2.45
CA PRO A 97 4.73 -14.28 -1.15
C PRO A 97 5.70 -13.57 -0.18
N PRO A 98 5.33 -13.43 1.10
CA PRO A 98 6.21 -12.85 2.10
C PRO A 98 7.30 -13.86 2.52
N GLU A 99 8.44 -13.35 3.00
CA GLU A 99 9.52 -14.20 3.53
C GLU A 99 9.15 -14.86 4.87
N THR A 100 8.27 -14.22 5.64
CA THR A 100 7.76 -14.73 6.91
C THR A 100 6.26 -14.96 6.81
N GLU A 101 5.74 -15.92 7.58
CA GLU A 101 4.31 -16.21 7.61
C GLU A 101 3.55 -15.08 8.32
N PHE A 102 2.53 -14.53 7.65
CA PHE A 102 1.63 -13.52 8.20
C PHE A 102 0.25 -14.12 8.40
N VAL A 103 -0.28 -14.02 9.62
CA VAL A 103 -1.68 -14.35 9.90
C VAL A 103 -2.52 -13.13 9.54
N LEU A 104 -3.20 -13.19 8.39
CA LEU A 104 -4.10 -12.14 7.95
C LEU A 104 -5.54 -12.49 8.34
N PRO A 105 -6.32 -11.53 8.89
CA PRO A 105 -7.73 -11.74 9.12
C PRO A 105 -8.44 -11.94 7.78
N ARG A 106 -9.37 -12.88 7.72
CA ARG A 106 -10.19 -13.06 6.52
C ARG A 106 -11.31 -12.01 6.51
N LEU A 107 -11.47 -11.33 5.39
CA LEU A 107 -12.42 -10.20 5.30
C LEU A 107 -13.88 -10.64 5.18
N ASP A 108 -14.13 -11.84 4.64
CA ASP A 108 -15.46 -12.48 4.59
C ASP A 108 -16.01 -12.76 5.99
N GLU A 109 -15.17 -13.20 6.93
CA GLU A 109 -15.53 -13.40 8.34
C GLU A 109 -15.80 -12.08 9.10
N MET A 110 -15.36 -10.93 8.56
CA MET A 110 -15.57 -9.61 9.15
C MET A 110 -16.85 -8.91 8.66
N GLU A 111 -17.48 -9.38 7.57
CA GLU A 111 -18.76 -8.86 7.09
C GLU A 111 -19.94 -9.29 7.95
N GLU A 112 -19.89 -10.49 8.57
CA GLU A 112 -20.91 -10.96 9.51
C GLU A 112 -21.04 -10.05 10.75
N CYS A 113 -19.95 -9.40 11.20
CA CYS A 113 -20.02 -8.40 12.28
C CYS A 113 -20.56 -7.03 11.84
N ARG A 114 -20.69 -6.76 10.52
CA ARG A 114 -21.03 -5.43 10.01
C ARG A 114 -22.54 -5.22 9.83
N GLU A 115 -23.32 -6.28 9.69
CA GLU A 115 -24.79 -6.16 9.59
C GLU A 115 -25.43 -5.64 10.88
N GLU A 116 -24.80 -5.83 12.05
CA GLU A 116 -25.33 -5.33 13.32
C GLU A 116 -24.98 -3.86 13.63
N MET A 117 -24.08 -3.22 12.87
CA MET A 117 -23.44 -1.95 13.28
C MET A 117 -23.57 -0.76 12.31
N LEU A 118 -24.36 -0.87 11.23
CA LEU A 118 -24.68 0.30 10.41
C LEU A 118 -26.07 0.84 10.79
N PRO A 119 -26.18 2.02 11.43
CA PRO A 119 -27.47 2.67 11.52
C PRO A 119 -27.93 2.98 10.10
N MET A 120 -29.08 2.43 9.71
CA MET A 120 -29.75 2.79 8.46
C MET A 120 -29.95 4.31 8.44
N LEU A 121 -29.42 4.95 7.39
CA LEU A 121 -29.69 6.34 7.05
C LEU A 121 -31.12 6.48 6.53
#